data_AF-A0A244CSF4-F1
#
_entry.id   AF-A0A244CSF4-F1
#
_cell.length_a   1.000
_cell.length_b   1.000
_cell.length_c   1.000
_cell.angle_alpha   90.00
_cell.angle_beta   90.00
_cell.angle_gamma   90.00
#
_symmetry.space_group_name_H-M   'P 1'
#
loop_
_entity.id
_entity.type
_entity.pdbx_description
1 polymer ?
#
loop_
_entity_poly.entity_id
_entity_poly.type
_entity_poly.pdbx_seq_one_letter_code
_entity_poly.pdbx_strand_id
1 'polypeptide(L)'
;MQILMIASENDAIKGAKVGGVADVVRDAPRALVKQGLQVSVVIPDYNYFSDHYPIILSQTFNVPFQGRLEQVVLNKLDVDDFGVTQYVLCHPLFNQGGGVYLNDNDNRPFARDASKYALFNAAVAEALNLGQLAIPDVLHLHDWHSAVTSVLIRFSERYQSLQHIKQVFTVHNIALQGIRPFAHDDSSLETWFPSLSYDGQVICDPRYQHCFNPMRAAINLADKVHVVSDTYAKEILQPSNHQQGYFGGEGLESDLNEAEQQGRLIGIINGCEYDLPAADKTELVSFLIDAQQHVLRWLSRDAQLKTVHYLANERIKQWLEAGTQVGPLVTSIGRLTDQKVLLLRQRTHGHSVMDELLDDLADVNGRMIILGSGDSQIENEFMRLMGQHTNIVFLNGYGQSLSDSLYPIGDLFLMPSSFEPCGISQMLALRVGQPCLVNGVGGLKDTITHMENGFVFNGDSLGAQTAQLKAVFNLALTTFSEQPNKWQQMVEKAKATRFSWFDSANDYINRLYK
;
A
#
# COMPACT_ATOMS: atom_id res chain seq x y z
N MET A 1 -18.73 2.82 21.07
CA MET A 1 -18.47 1.78 20.06
C MET A 1 -17.03 1.35 20.18
N GLN A 2 -16.79 0.04 20.32
CA GLN A 2 -15.48 -0.61 20.40
C GLN A 2 -15.14 -1.25 19.07
N ILE A 3 -13.98 -0.91 18.51
CA ILE A 3 -13.48 -1.44 17.24
C ILE A 3 -12.19 -2.22 17.52
N LEU A 4 -12.11 -3.45 17.01
CA LEU A 4 -10.85 -4.19 16.93
C LEU A 4 -10.42 -4.28 15.47
N MET A 5 -9.29 -3.66 15.13
CA MET A 5 -8.66 -3.78 13.82
C MET A 5 -7.64 -4.93 13.82
N ILE A 6 -7.72 -5.81 12.84
CA ILE A 6 -6.77 -6.90 12.62
C ILE A 6 -6.00 -6.61 11.32
N ALA A 7 -4.68 -6.53 11.42
CA ALA A 7 -3.82 -6.22 10.28
C ALA A 7 -2.49 -7.00 10.33
N SER A 8 -1.79 -7.05 9.20
CA SER A 8 -0.41 -7.55 9.12
C SER A 8 0.62 -6.54 9.60
N GLU A 9 0.38 -5.24 9.38
CA GLU A 9 1.37 -4.19 9.64
C GLU A 9 0.73 -2.94 10.27
N ASN A 10 1.52 -2.19 11.05
CA ASN A 10 1.08 -0.98 11.75
C ASN A 10 2.29 -0.07 12.06
N ASP A 11 2.35 1.13 11.46
CA ASP A 11 3.46 2.06 11.65
C ASP A 11 3.40 2.83 12.98
N ALA A 12 2.40 2.59 13.83
CA ALA A 12 2.45 3.01 15.24
C ALA A 12 3.53 2.24 16.03
N ILE A 13 3.94 1.08 15.52
CA ILE A 13 4.90 0.20 16.19
C ILE A 13 6.18 0.13 15.34
N LYS A 14 7.31 0.52 15.93
CA LYS A 14 8.61 0.58 15.25
C LYS A 14 8.98 -0.78 14.64
N GLY A 15 9.31 -0.78 13.35
CA GLY A 15 9.72 -1.98 12.62
C GLY A 15 8.55 -2.78 12.02
N ALA A 16 7.29 -2.42 12.31
CA ALA A 16 6.10 -3.09 11.79
C ALA A 16 5.52 -2.43 10.54
N LYS A 17 6.36 -1.80 9.70
CA LYS A 17 5.96 -1.16 8.44
C LYS A 17 6.75 -1.70 7.26
N VAL A 18 6.03 -2.09 6.22
CA VAL A 18 6.56 -2.39 4.89
C VAL A 18 5.92 -1.51 3.82
N GLY A 19 4.60 -1.31 3.88
CA GLY A 19 3.84 -0.58 2.87
C GLY A 19 2.87 0.44 3.44
N GLY A 20 2.07 1.04 2.54
CA GLY A 20 1.10 2.08 2.91
C GLY A 20 -0.04 1.59 3.80
N VAL A 21 -0.29 0.28 3.88
CA VAL A 21 -1.28 -0.28 4.82
C VAL A 21 -0.88 0.03 6.26
N ALA A 22 0.42 -0.01 6.58
CA ALA A 22 0.92 0.32 7.91
C ALA A 22 0.63 1.78 8.30
N ASP A 23 0.68 2.71 7.34
CA ASP A 23 0.32 4.11 7.56
C ASP A 23 -1.20 4.25 7.81
N VAL A 24 -2.04 3.52 7.07
CA VAL A 24 -3.49 3.52 7.29
C VAL A 24 -3.84 2.96 8.67
N VAL A 25 -3.23 1.83 9.06
CA VAL A 25 -3.47 1.17 10.35
C VAL A 25 -2.88 1.99 11.52
N ARG A 26 -1.93 2.89 11.26
CA ARG A 26 -1.47 3.89 12.24
C ARG A 26 -2.49 5.03 12.40
N ASP A 27 -2.91 5.63 11.29
CA ASP A 27 -3.59 6.94 11.35
C ASP A 27 -5.11 6.84 11.45
N ALA A 28 -5.74 5.87 10.79
CA ALA A 28 -7.20 5.72 10.85
C ALA A 28 -7.70 5.44 12.28
N PRO A 29 -7.07 4.55 13.08
CA PRO A 29 -7.41 4.37 14.49
C PRO A 29 -7.33 5.65 15.31
N ARG A 30 -6.26 6.45 15.14
CA ARG A 30 -6.08 7.73 15.85
C ARG A 30 -7.22 8.69 15.55
N ALA A 31 -7.60 8.79 14.28
CA ALA A 31 -8.71 9.65 13.87
C ALA A 31 -10.06 9.18 14.44
N LEU A 32 -10.32 7.86 14.48
CA LEU A 32 -11.51 7.30 15.10
C LEU A 32 -11.55 7.54 16.63
N VAL A 33 -10.41 7.45 17.31
CA VAL A 33 -10.31 7.79 18.75
C VAL A 33 -10.62 9.27 18.98
N LYS A 34 -10.13 10.17 18.12
CA LYS A 34 -10.48 11.60 18.16
C LYS A 34 -11.99 11.85 17.97
N GLN A 35 -12.71 10.96 17.30
CA GLN A 35 -14.18 10.98 17.17
C GLN A 35 -14.90 10.31 18.36
N GLY A 36 -14.18 9.88 19.40
CA GLY A 36 -14.75 9.30 20.62
C GLY A 36 -14.97 7.78 20.59
N LEU A 37 -14.42 7.06 19.61
CA LEU A 37 -14.48 5.60 19.59
C LEU A 37 -13.35 4.99 20.43
N GLN A 38 -13.55 3.77 20.91
CA GLN A 38 -12.50 2.96 21.52
C GLN A 38 -11.94 2.04 20.45
N VAL A 39 -10.67 2.19 20.09
CA VAL A 39 -10.04 1.42 19.02
C VAL A 39 -8.85 0.64 19.55
N SER A 40 -8.85 -0.66 19.26
CA SER A 40 -7.71 -1.55 19.47
C SER A 40 -7.20 -2.03 18.12
N VAL A 41 -5.88 -2.21 18.01
CA VAL A 41 -5.24 -2.82 16.84
C VAL A 41 -4.47 -4.05 17.32
N VAL A 42 -4.58 -5.16 16.60
CA VAL A 42 -3.78 -6.37 16.83
C VAL A 42 -3.01 -6.75 15.58
N ILE A 43 -1.71 -6.98 15.73
CA ILE A 43 -0.80 -7.47 14.68
C ILE A 43 0.06 -8.65 15.21
N PRO A 44 0.75 -9.41 14.34
CA PRO A 44 1.75 -10.38 14.78
C PRO A 44 3.01 -9.71 15.36
N ASP A 45 3.70 -10.40 16.26
CA ASP A 45 5.05 -10.04 16.71
C ASP A 45 6.13 -10.52 15.74
N TYR A 46 6.87 -9.56 15.18
CA TYR A 46 7.95 -9.79 14.23
C TYR A 46 9.35 -9.71 14.87
N ASN A 47 9.44 -9.83 16.20
CA ASN A 47 10.65 -9.65 17.03
C ASN A 47 11.19 -8.21 17.08
N TYR A 48 10.36 -7.21 16.83
CA TYR A 48 10.81 -5.81 16.85
C TYR A 48 10.41 -5.04 18.12
N PHE A 49 9.64 -5.65 19.03
CA PHE A 49 8.85 -4.87 19.99
C PHE A 49 9.29 -5.00 21.44
N SER A 50 9.75 -6.17 21.87
CA SER A 50 10.11 -6.44 23.27
C SER A 50 11.17 -5.49 23.82
N ASP A 51 12.05 -5.00 22.95
CA ASP A 51 13.16 -4.12 23.34
C ASP A 51 12.79 -2.63 23.26
N HIS A 52 11.65 -2.29 22.65
CA HIS A 52 11.25 -0.90 22.36
C HIS A 52 10.06 -0.42 23.20
N TYR A 53 9.17 -1.32 23.62
CA TYR A 53 7.93 -0.96 24.30
C TYR A 53 7.71 -1.81 25.55
N PRO A 54 7.38 -1.20 26.71
CA PRO A 54 6.95 -1.94 27.89
C PRO A 54 5.68 -2.76 27.62
N ILE A 55 5.56 -3.90 28.30
CA ILE A 55 4.37 -4.76 28.23
C ILE A 55 3.48 -4.46 29.45
N ILE A 56 2.26 -4.01 29.20
CA ILE A 56 1.27 -3.68 30.24
C ILE A 56 0.53 -4.96 30.71
N LEU A 57 0.22 -5.84 29.77
CA LEU A 57 -0.48 -7.09 30.00
C LEU A 57 0.13 -8.17 29.12
N SER A 58 0.35 -9.35 29.67
CA SER A 58 0.80 -10.53 28.94
C SER A 58 -0.07 -11.73 29.32
N GLN A 59 -0.66 -12.38 28.33
CA GLN A 59 -1.53 -13.53 28.52
C GLN A 59 -1.11 -14.67 27.59
N THR A 60 -0.96 -15.87 28.13
CA THR A 60 -0.58 -17.06 27.38
C THR A 60 -1.79 -17.99 27.24
N PHE A 61 -2.00 -18.54 26.05
CA PHE A 61 -3.10 -19.46 25.77
C PHE A 61 -2.74 -20.43 24.65
N ASN A 62 -3.57 -21.47 24.51
CA ASN A 62 -3.37 -22.54 23.55
C ASN A 62 -4.37 -22.41 22.40
N VAL A 63 -3.87 -22.44 21.16
CA VAL A 63 -4.65 -22.29 19.93
C VAL A 63 -4.60 -23.60 19.15
N PRO A 64 -5.76 -24.21 18.80
CA PRO A 64 -5.78 -25.35 17.90
C PRO A 64 -5.30 -24.96 16.49
N PHE A 65 -4.21 -25.57 16.02
CA PHE A 65 -3.62 -25.32 14.71
C PHE A 65 -2.81 -26.54 14.26
N GLN A 66 -2.95 -26.96 12.99
CA GLN A 66 -2.25 -28.14 12.44
C GLN A 66 -2.40 -29.42 13.26
N GLY A 67 -3.60 -29.64 13.83
CA GLY A 67 -3.90 -30.82 14.65
C GLY A 67 -3.23 -30.83 16.03
N ARG A 68 -2.59 -29.74 16.44
CA ARG A 68 -1.96 -29.58 17.76
C ARG A 68 -2.43 -28.30 18.46
N LEU A 69 -2.07 -28.16 19.73
CA LEU A 69 -2.24 -26.93 20.49
C LEU A 69 -0.95 -26.13 20.45
N GLU A 70 -0.98 -24.97 19.78
CA GLU A 70 0.12 -24.01 19.75
C GLU A 70 -0.01 -23.02 20.90
N GLN A 71 1.08 -22.80 21.64
CA GLN A 71 1.08 -21.81 22.71
C GLN A 71 1.38 -20.43 22.13
N VAL A 72 0.44 -19.49 22.27
CA VAL A 72 0.57 -18.10 21.79
C VAL A 72 0.53 -17.16 22.99
N VAL A 73 1.24 -16.04 22.88
CA VAL A 73 1.23 -14.97 23.90
C VAL A 73 0.60 -13.71 23.31
N LEU A 74 -0.44 -13.17 23.95
CA LEU A 74 -0.99 -11.86 23.67
C LEU A 74 -0.35 -10.84 24.60
N ASN A 75 0.29 -9.82 24.02
CA ASN A 75 0.86 -8.71 24.76
C ASN A 75 0.12 -7.42 24.43
N LYS A 76 -0.28 -6.67 25.47
CA LYS A 76 -0.68 -5.27 25.35
C LYS A 76 0.55 -4.41 25.55
N LEU A 77 0.86 -3.58 24.57
CA LEU A 77 2.03 -2.69 24.60
C LEU A 77 1.67 -1.34 25.23
N ASP A 78 2.64 -0.73 25.91
CA ASP A 78 2.61 0.67 26.31
C ASP A 78 3.17 1.53 25.18
N VAL A 79 2.27 2.00 24.31
CA VAL A 79 2.60 2.87 23.19
C VAL A 79 1.80 4.15 23.37
N ASP A 80 2.48 5.30 23.38
CA ASP A 80 1.83 6.59 23.31
C ASP A 80 1.30 6.82 21.89
N ASP A 81 0.12 6.27 21.63
CA ASP A 81 -0.53 6.25 20.31
C ASP A 81 -1.88 6.96 20.32
N PHE A 82 -1.94 8.13 20.96
CA PHE A 82 -3.13 9.00 20.99
C PHE A 82 -4.42 8.29 21.45
N GLY A 83 -4.30 7.36 22.39
CA GLY A 83 -5.42 6.62 22.98
C GLY A 83 -5.83 5.34 22.23
N VAL A 84 -5.15 4.97 21.15
CA VAL A 84 -5.32 3.66 20.50
C VAL A 84 -4.67 2.57 21.36
N THR A 85 -5.35 1.45 21.57
CA THR A 85 -4.78 0.31 22.30
C THR A 85 -4.04 -0.62 21.34
N GLN A 86 -2.75 -0.88 21.61
CA GLN A 86 -1.90 -1.71 20.76
C GLN A 86 -1.68 -3.10 21.36
N TYR A 87 -2.01 -4.14 20.58
CA TYR A 87 -1.78 -5.54 20.90
C TYR A 87 -0.86 -6.20 19.89
N VAL A 88 -0.01 -7.10 20.39
CA VAL A 88 0.81 -7.99 19.54
C VAL A 88 0.63 -9.44 19.98
N LEU A 89 0.52 -10.34 19.01
CA LEU A 89 0.50 -11.78 19.24
C LEU A 89 1.88 -12.37 18.94
N CYS A 90 2.48 -13.05 19.91
CA CYS A 90 3.82 -13.61 19.81
C CYS A 90 3.78 -15.12 19.61
N HIS A 91 4.49 -15.59 18.58
CA HIS A 91 4.71 -17.00 18.29
C HIS A 91 5.95 -17.16 17.38
N PRO A 92 6.75 -18.23 17.51
CA PRO A 92 7.90 -18.48 16.63
C PRO A 92 7.59 -18.59 15.13
N LEU A 93 6.33 -18.75 14.75
CA LEU A 93 5.91 -18.75 13.33
C LEU A 93 5.86 -17.33 12.75
N PHE A 94 5.54 -16.32 13.58
CA PHE A 94 5.35 -14.94 13.14
C PHE A 94 6.67 -14.26 12.76
N ASN A 95 7.75 -14.63 13.46
CA ASN A 95 9.08 -14.08 13.25
C ASN A 95 9.94 -14.86 12.23
N GLN A 96 9.41 -15.91 11.60
CA GLN A 96 10.17 -16.65 10.59
C GLN A 96 10.59 -15.71 9.46
N GLY A 97 11.90 -15.64 9.20
CA GLY A 97 12.49 -14.77 8.17
C GLY A 97 12.67 -13.31 8.57
N GLY A 98 12.33 -12.92 9.80
CA GLY A 98 12.70 -11.63 10.39
C GLY A 98 12.11 -10.41 9.68
N GLY A 99 10.88 -10.52 9.17
CA GLY A 99 10.14 -9.44 8.51
C GLY A 99 8.63 -9.70 8.50
N VAL A 100 7.85 -8.64 8.24
CA VAL A 100 6.38 -8.71 8.14
C VAL A 100 5.95 -9.74 7.08
N TYR A 101 6.48 -9.58 5.87
CA TYR A 101 6.24 -10.46 4.72
C TYR A 101 7.48 -11.27 4.37
N LEU A 102 7.26 -12.48 3.84
CA LEU A 102 8.29 -13.42 3.44
C LEU A 102 8.43 -13.48 1.91
N ASN A 103 9.68 -13.44 1.44
CA ASN A 103 10.00 -13.71 0.04
C ASN A 103 10.08 -15.22 -0.17
N ASP A 104 8.94 -15.82 -0.51
CA ASP A 104 8.85 -17.21 -0.95
C ASP A 104 9.33 -17.38 -2.39
N ASN A 105 9.67 -18.62 -2.75
CA ASN A 105 9.99 -18.98 -4.13
C ASN A 105 8.73 -18.85 -5.00
N ASP A 106 8.89 -18.42 -6.25
CA ASP A 106 7.85 -18.30 -7.27
C ASP A 106 6.98 -19.56 -7.45
N ASN A 107 7.50 -20.75 -7.12
CA ASN A 107 6.74 -22.00 -7.16
C ASN A 107 5.68 -22.13 -6.06
N ARG A 108 5.81 -21.39 -4.94
CA ARG A 108 4.88 -21.40 -3.79
C ARG A 108 4.77 -19.98 -3.20
N PRO A 109 4.32 -18.98 -3.97
CA PRO A 109 4.38 -17.59 -3.56
C PRO A 109 3.51 -17.35 -2.33
N PHE A 110 4.06 -16.72 -1.30
CA PHE A 110 3.46 -16.41 0.01
C PHE A 110 3.07 -17.62 0.88
N ALA A 111 3.49 -18.86 0.56
CA ALA A 111 3.06 -20.07 1.28
C ALA A 111 3.37 -20.02 2.79
N ARG A 112 4.55 -19.52 3.16
CA ARG A 112 4.91 -19.39 4.59
C ARG A 112 4.12 -18.27 5.25
N ASP A 113 3.92 -17.15 4.57
CA ASP A 113 3.08 -16.06 5.07
C ASP A 113 1.63 -16.52 5.25
N ALA A 114 1.10 -17.36 4.36
CA ALA A 114 -0.24 -17.90 4.50
C ALA A 114 -0.42 -18.72 5.78
N SER A 115 0.52 -19.63 6.09
CA SER A 115 0.49 -20.37 7.36
C SER A 115 0.69 -19.46 8.58
N LYS A 116 1.57 -18.46 8.47
CA LYS A 116 1.79 -17.43 9.49
C LYS A 116 0.50 -16.71 9.84
N TYR A 117 -0.18 -16.19 8.82
CA TYR A 117 -1.41 -15.45 9.01
C TYR A 117 -2.57 -16.38 9.41
N ALA A 118 -2.65 -17.61 8.94
CA ALA A 118 -3.66 -18.57 9.40
C ALA A 118 -3.61 -18.80 10.92
N LEU A 119 -2.41 -19.01 11.49
CA LEU A 119 -2.24 -19.12 12.94
C LEU A 119 -2.58 -17.80 13.66
N PHE A 120 -2.15 -16.66 13.11
CA PHE A 120 -2.47 -15.35 13.68
C PHE A 120 -3.99 -15.12 13.78
N ASN A 121 -4.72 -15.40 12.70
CA ASN A 121 -6.18 -15.30 12.67
C ASN A 121 -6.85 -16.24 13.68
N ALA A 122 -6.35 -17.47 13.81
CA ALA A 122 -6.82 -18.43 14.81
C ALA A 122 -6.55 -17.97 16.23
N ALA A 123 -5.39 -17.37 16.49
CA ALA A 123 -5.03 -16.82 17.78
C ALA A 123 -5.90 -15.61 18.15
N VAL A 124 -6.24 -14.73 17.21
CA VAL A 124 -7.18 -13.63 17.47
C VAL A 124 -8.58 -14.16 17.80
N ALA A 125 -9.11 -15.10 17.01
CA ALA A 125 -10.42 -15.71 17.27
C ALA A 125 -10.45 -16.42 18.65
N GLU A 126 -9.39 -17.14 19.00
CA GLU A 126 -9.27 -17.80 20.30
C GLU A 126 -9.15 -16.79 21.45
N ALA A 127 -8.37 -15.72 21.29
CA ALA A 127 -8.25 -14.67 22.30
C ALA A 127 -9.58 -13.97 22.59
N LEU A 128 -10.41 -13.73 21.55
CA LEU A 128 -11.77 -13.22 21.72
C LEU A 128 -12.65 -14.25 22.46
N ASN A 129 -12.62 -15.51 22.02
CA ASN A 129 -13.43 -16.58 22.62
C ASN A 129 -13.11 -16.84 24.10
N LEU A 130 -11.84 -16.70 24.49
CA LEU A 130 -11.38 -16.83 25.88
C LEU A 130 -11.56 -15.55 26.72
N GLY A 131 -12.01 -14.44 26.11
CA GLY A 131 -12.16 -13.15 26.79
C GLY A 131 -10.84 -12.47 27.15
N GLN A 132 -9.75 -12.81 26.45
CA GLN A 132 -8.45 -12.15 26.59
C GLN A 132 -8.39 -10.85 25.79
N LEU A 133 -8.99 -10.87 24.61
CA LEU A 133 -9.41 -9.64 23.91
C LEU A 133 -10.86 -9.35 24.27
N ALA A 134 -11.16 -8.08 24.55
CA ALA A 134 -12.53 -7.65 24.73
C ALA A 134 -13.33 -7.86 23.43
N ILE A 135 -14.57 -8.34 23.57
CA ILE A 135 -15.48 -8.52 22.43
C ILE A 135 -15.84 -7.13 21.87
N PRO A 136 -15.47 -6.80 20.62
CA PRO A 136 -15.75 -5.49 20.04
C PRO A 136 -17.18 -5.42 19.51
N ASP A 137 -17.68 -4.19 19.30
CA ASP A 137 -18.91 -3.96 18.53
C ASP A 137 -18.66 -4.26 17.03
N VAL A 138 -17.45 -3.95 16.54
CA VAL A 138 -17.03 -4.19 15.15
C VAL A 138 -15.63 -4.81 15.10
N LEU A 139 -15.53 -5.90 14.35
CA LEU A 139 -14.27 -6.51 13.95
C LEU A 139 -13.91 -6.01 12.55
N HIS A 140 -12.83 -5.24 12.43
CA HIS A 140 -12.38 -4.66 11.17
C HIS A 140 -11.12 -5.38 10.68
N LEU A 141 -11.28 -6.12 9.59
CA LEU A 141 -10.29 -6.98 8.98
C LEU A 141 -9.62 -6.26 7.80
N HIS A 142 -8.30 -6.18 7.78
CA HIS A 142 -7.53 -5.63 6.66
C HIS A 142 -6.84 -6.72 5.83
N ASP A 143 -7.20 -6.78 4.54
CA ASP A 143 -6.67 -7.68 3.51
C ASP A 143 -6.72 -9.18 3.86
N TRP A 144 -6.30 -10.02 2.90
CA TRP A 144 -6.29 -11.48 3.04
C TRP A 144 -5.54 -11.98 4.30
N HIS A 145 -4.60 -11.19 4.82
CA HIS A 145 -3.85 -11.46 6.05
C HIS A 145 -4.73 -11.61 7.30
N SER A 146 -5.93 -11.02 7.32
CA SER A 146 -6.89 -11.07 8.43
C SER A 146 -8.21 -11.77 8.08
N ALA A 147 -8.33 -12.28 6.85
CA ALA A 147 -9.58 -12.82 6.33
C ALA A 147 -9.96 -14.17 6.94
N VAL A 148 -8.98 -14.97 7.37
CA VAL A 148 -9.23 -16.29 7.97
C VAL A 148 -10.00 -16.17 9.30
N THR A 149 -9.92 -15.04 10.00
CA THR A 149 -10.74 -14.81 11.20
C THR A 149 -12.24 -14.88 10.88
N SER A 150 -12.70 -14.32 9.75
CA SER A 150 -14.11 -14.45 9.32
C SER A 150 -14.52 -15.89 9.04
N VAL A 151 -13.64 -16.66 8.38
CA VAL A 151 -13.87 -18.07 8.07
C VAL A 151 -14.04 -18.87 9.36
N LEU A 152 -13.15 -18.65 10.32
CA LEU A 152 -13.19 -19.33 11.61
C LEU A 152 -14.45 -18.96 12.42
N ILE A 153 -14.81 -17.68 12.51
CA ILE A 153 -16.02 -17.23 13.20
C ILE A 153 -17.28 -17.83 12.56
N ARG A 154 -17.33 -17.89 11.21
CA ARG A 154 -18.50 -18.42 10.50
C ARG A 154 -18.66 -19.93 10.65
N PHE A 155 -17.58 -20.68 10.50
CA PHE A 155 -17.66 -22.12 10.24
C PHE A 155 -17.21 -23.00 11.41
N SER A 156 -16.41 -22.49 12.34
CA SER A 156 -15.96 -23.26 13.49
C SER A 156 -16.98 -23.23 14.62
N GLU A 157 -17.45 -24.40 15.06
CA GLU A 157 -18.31 -24.52 16.25
C GLU A 157 -17.66 -23.89 17.50
N ARG A 158 -16.33 -23.92 17.58
CA ARG A 158 -15.55 -23.34 18.68
C ARG A 158 -15.79 -21.84 18.84
N TYR A 159 -16.06 -21.13 17.75
CA TYR A 159 -16.16 -19.67 17.71
C TYR A 159 -17.60 -19.19 17.45
N GLN A 160 -18.59 -20.07 17.60
CA GLN A 160 -20.00 -19.75 17.36
C GLN A 160 -20.49 -18.56 18.20
N SER A 161 -19.97 -18.42 19.42
CA SER A 161 -20.27 -17.29 20.31
C SER A 161 -19.89 -15.94 19.71
N LEU A 162 -18.97 -15.88 18.73
CA LEU A 162 -18.48 -14.66 18.10
C LEU A 162 -19.27 -14.25 16.86
N GLN A 163 -20.22 -15.06 16.38
CA GLN A 163 -20.96 -14.80 15.13
C GLN A 163 -21.83 -13.54 15.15
N HIS A 164 -22.14 -13.02 16.33
CA HIS A 164 -22.92 -11.80 16.50
C HIS A 164 -22.10 -10.51 16.29
N ILE A 165 -20.77 -10.61 16.25
CA ILE A 165 -19.89 -9.45 16.07
C ILE A 165 -20.01 -8.96 14.63
N LYS A 166 -20.25 -7.66 14.44
CA LYS A 166 -20.29 -7.05 13.11
C LYS A 166 -18.91 -7.11 12.48
N GLN A 167 -18.80 -7.62 11.25
CA GLN A 167 -17.56 -7.77 10.52
C GLN A 167 -17.47 -6.79 9.35
N VAL A 168 -16.36 -6.08 9.30
CA VAL A 168 -16.00 -5.18 8.21
C VAL A 168 -14.70 -5.68 7.59
N PHE A 169 -14.65 -5.78 6.28
CA PHE A 169 -13.45 -6.20 5.56
C PHE A 169 -12.95 -5.13 4.61
N THR A 170 -11.73 -4.63 4.81
CA THR A 170 -11.07 -3.70 3.90
C THR A 170 -10.15 -4.42 2.93
N VAL A 171 -10.33 -4.16 1.64
CA VAL A 171 -9.41 -4.54 0.57
C VAL A 171 -8.60 -3.32 0.15
N HIS A 172 -7.29 -3.33 0.44
CA HIS A 172 -6.36 -2.28 0.02
C HIS A 172 -5.82 -2.51 -1.38
N ASN A 173 -5.75 -3.77 -1.81
CA ASN A 173 -5.34 -4.15 -3.17
C ASN A 173 -5.91 -5.52 -3.57
N ILE A 174 -6.92 -5.54 -4.45
CA ILE A 174 -7.61 -6.77 -4.90
C ILE A 174 -6.71 -7.77 -5.62
N ALA A 175 -5.53 -7.34 -6.10
CA ALA A 175 -4.59 -8.24 -6.77
C ALA A 175 -3.88 -9.21 -5.80
N LEU A 176 -3.86 -8.92 -4.49
CA LEU A 176 -3.22 -9.74 -3.47
C LEU A 176 -4.27 -10.51 -2.66
N GLN A 177 -4.61 -11.72 -3.11
CA GLN A 177 -5.77 -12.46 -2.60
C GLN A 177 -5.44 -13.58 -1.58
N GLY A 178 -4.16 -13.98 -1.48
CA GLY A 178 -3.72 -15.03 -0.55
C GLY A 178 -4.16 -16.45 -0.93
N ILE A 179 -4.45 -16.72 -2.21
CA ILE A 179 -5.00 -17.99 -2.71
C ILE A 179 -4.12 -19.19 -2.31
N ARG A 180 -4.74 -20.23 -1.72
CA ARG A 180 -4.07 -21.47 -1.28
C ARG A 180 -4.87 -22.71 -1.59
N PRO A 181 -4.23 -23.88 -1.76
CA PRO A 181 -4.96 -25.14 -1.88
C PRO A 181 -5.90 -25.38 -0.69
N PHE A 182 -7.01 -26.08 -0.90
CA PHE A 182 -7.81 -26.59 0.22
C PHE A 182 -7.07 -27.67 0.99
N ALA A 183 -6.35 -28.56 0.29
CA ALA A 183 -5.71 -29.75 0.84
C ALA A 183 -4.34 -30.03 0.18
N HIS A 184 -3.66 -31.07 0.67
CA HIS A 184 -2.44 -31.65 0.09
C HIS A 184 -1.23 -30.70 0.01
N ASP A 185 -1.21 -29.63 0.81
CA ASP A 185 -0.09 -28.72 0.96
C ASP A 185 0.04 -28.26 2.42
N ASP A 186 1.25 -28.00 2.91
CA ASP A 186 1.48 -27.54 4.30
C ASP A 186 0.84 -26.18 4.61
N SER A 187 0.60 -25.38 3.55
CA SER A 187 -0.06 -24.08 3.58
C SER A 187 -1.51 -24.14 3.09
N SER A 188 -2.16 -25.29 3.23
CA SER A 188 -3.56 -25.49 2.87
C SER A 188 -4.52 -25.33 4.05
N LEU A 189 -5.77 -24.99 3.77
CA LEU A 189 -6.81 -24.77 4.78
C LEU A 189 -7.02 -26.00 5.67
N GLU A 190 -7.10 -27.19 5.08
CA GLU A 190 -7.30 -28.45 5.81
C GLU A 190 -6.08 -28.87 6.62
N THR A 191 -4.88 -28.51 6.18
CA THR A 191 -3.69 -28.70 7.00
C THR A 191 -3.73 -27.79 8.23
N TRP A 192 -4.11 -26.52 8.09
CA TRP A 192 -4.21 -25.59 9.22
C TRP A 192 -5.31 -25.98 10.21
N PHE A 193 -6.47 -26.38 9.69
CA PHE A 193 -7.68 -26.65 10.48
C PHE A 193 -8.33 -27.98 10.06
N PRO A 194 -7.76 -29.13 10.44
CA PRO A 194 -8.19 -30.45 9.94
C PRO A 194 -9.61 -30.86 10.37
N SER A 195 -10.16 -30.22 11.39
CA SER A 195 -11.53 -30.48 11.88
C SER A 195 -12.55 -29.42 11.43
N LEU A 196 -12.16 -28.44 10.61
CA LEU A 196 -13.04 -27.37 10.17
C LEU A 196 -14.00 -27.91 9.10
N SER A 197 -15.30 -27.85 9.39
CA SER A 197 -16.34 -28.06 8.37
C SER A 197 -16.70 -26.73 7.75
N TYR A 198 -16.71 -26.63 6.43
CA TYR A 198 -16.91 -25.36 5.71
C TYR A 198 -17.75 -25.55 4.44
N ASP A 199 -18.36 -24.47 3.96
CA ASP A 199 -18.96 -24.44 2.62
C ASP A 199 -17.91 -23.98 1.60
N GLY A 200 -17.39 -24.92 0.84
CA GLY A 200 -16.37 -24.67 -0.18
C GLY A 200 -16.83 -23.68 -1.26
N GLN A 201 -18.12 -23.60 -1.59
CA GLN A 201 -18.61 -22.70 -2.64
C GLN A 201 -18.50 -21.23 -2.24
N VAL A 202 -18.60 -20.95 -0.94
CA VAL A 202 -18.51 -19.58 -0.39
C VAL A 202 -17.07 -19.07 -0.37
N ILE A 203 -16.09 -19.98 -0.27
CA ILE A 203 -14.69 -19.61 0.02
C ILE A 203 -13.66 -20.07 -1.03
N CYS A 204 -14.04 -20.87 -2.03
CA CYS A 204 -13.13 -21.31 -3.09
C CYS A 204 -12.73 -20.16 -4.03
N ASP A 205 -11.58 -20.23 -4.68
CA ASP A 205 -11.27 -19.28 -5.74
C ASP A 205 -12.12 -19.54 -6.99
N PRO A 206 -12.73 -18.53 -7.62
CA PRO A 206 -13.55 -18.72 -8.81
C PRO A 206 -12.76 -19.26 -10.02
N ARG A 207 -11.47 -18.92 -10.12
CA ARG A 207 -10.58 -19.36 -11.21
C ARG A 207 -9.89 -20.68 -10.87
N TYR A 208 -9.63 -20.92 -9.59
CA TYR A 208 -8.97 -22.13 -9.07
C TYR A 208 -9.84 -22.82 -8.01
N GLN A 209 -10.89 -23.53 -8.43
CA GLN A 209 -11.91 -24.08 -7.52
C GLN A 209 -11.39 -25.09 -6.47
N HIS A 210 -10.19 -25.65 -6.67
CA HIS A 210 -9.51 -26.53 -5.69
C HIS A 210 -8.68 -25.74 -4.67
N CYS A 211 -8.70 -24.42 -4.76
CA CYS A 211 -8.05 -23.50 -3.85
C CYS A 211 -9.09 -22.73 -3.03
N PHE A 212 -8.76 -22.52 -1.77
CA PHE A 212 -9.32 -21.52 -0.88
C PHE A 212 -8.80 -20.12 -1.24
N ASN A 213 -9.69 -19.13 -1.30
CA ASN A 213 -9.34 -17.72 -1.47
C ASN A 213 -9.75 -16.93 -0.21
N PRO A 214 -8.80 -16.58 0.68
CA PRO A 214 -9.10 -15.83 1.90
C PRO A 214 -9.78 -14.50 1.60
N MET A 215 -9.32 -13.73 0.62
CA MET A 215 -9.91 -12.44 0.27
C MET A 215 -11.37 -12.58 -0.15
N ARG A 216 -11.68 -13.52 -1.05
CA ARG A 216 -13.07 -13.82 -1.44
C ARG A 216 -13.92 -14.25 -0.25
N ALA A 217 -13.37 -15.13 0.60
CA ALA A 217 -14.09 -15.61 1.77
C ALA A 217 -14.51 -14.44 2.68
N ALA A 218 -13.63 -13.48 2.95
CA ALA A 218 -14.00 -12.31 3.75
C ALA A 218 -15.00 -11.39 3.03
N ILE A 219 -14.88 -11.18 1.70
CA ILE A 219 -15.87 -10.42 0.90
C ILE A 219 -17.28 -11.03 1.04
N ASN A 220 -17.37 -12.36 1.02
CA ASN A 220 -18.64 -13.08 1.09
C ASN A 220 -19.21 -13.17 2.51
N LEU A 221 -18.34 -13.16 3.53
CA LEU A 221 -18.75 -13.38 4.93
C LEU A 221 -18.94 -12.10 5.75
N ALA A 222 -18.32 -10.98 5.36
CA ALA A 222 -18.39 -9.72 6.09
C ALA A 222 -19.70 -8.96 5.84
N ASP A 223 -20.17 -8.25 6.87
CA ASP A 223 -21.38 -7.41 6.81
C ASP A 223 -21.18 -6.20 5.90
N LYS A 224 -19.95 -5.65 5.86
CA LYS A 224 -19.54 -4.61 4.92
C LYS A 224 -18.18 -4.91 4.32
N VAL A 225 -18.02 -4.55 3.04
CA VAL A 225 -16.77 -4.61 2.30
C VAL A 225 -16.35 -3.19 1.98
N HIS A 226 -15.17 -2.79 2.45
CA HIS A 226 -14.59 -1.48 2.22
C HIS A 226 -13.44 -1.57 1.23
N VAL A 227 -13.37 -0.59 0.34
CA VAL A 227 -12.22 -0.37 -0.55
C VAL A 227 -11.81 1.09 -0.50
N VAL A 228 -10.53 1.33 -0.78
CA VAL A 228 -9.85 2.57 -0.38
C VAL A 228 -10.06 3.77 -1.31
N SER A 229 -11.09 3.77 -2.17
CA SER A 229 -11.58 4.95 -2.92
C SER A 229 -12.92 4.67 -3.61
N ASP A 230 -13.67 5.72 -3.96
CA ASP A 230 -14.98 5.60 -4.63
C ASP A 230 -14.84 5.19 -6.10
N THR A 231 -13.82 5.70 -6.80
CA THR A 231 -13.53 5.27 -8.17
C THR A 231 -13.10 3.81 -8.19
N TYR A 232 -12.22 3.40 -7.27
CA TYR A 232 -11.75 2.00 -7.25
C TYR A 232 -12.88 1.03 -6.96
N ALA A 233 -13.83 1.39 -6.07
CA ALA A 233 -15.03 0.59 -5.81
C ALA A 233 -15.85 0.29 -7.08
N LYS A 234 -15.84 1.20 -8.06
CA LYS A 234 -16.54 1.01 -9.35
C LYS A 234 -15.70 0.23 -10.35
N GLU A 235 -14.38 0.45 -10.36
CA GLU A 235 -13.46 -0.22 -11.29
C GLU A 235 -13.38 -1.74 -11.03
N ILE A 236 -13.37 -2.15 -9.76
CA ILE A 236 -13.26 -3.58 -9.41
C ILE A 236 -14.53 -4.41 -9.67
N LEU A 237 -15.63 -3.77 -10.10
CA LEU A 237 -16.85 -4.46 -10.50
C LEU A 237 -16.77 -5.06 -11.90
N GLN A 238 -15.73 -4.72 -12.65
CA GLN A 238 -15.50 -5.25 -13.99
C GLN A 238 -14.29 -6.20 -13.96
N PRO A 239 -14.23 -7.21 -14.85
CA PRO A 239 -13.07 -8.07 -14.97
C PRO A 239 -11.85 -7.29 -15.49
N SER A 240 -10.65 -7.72 -15.12
CA SER A 240 -9.41 -7.18 -15.68
C SER A 240 -9.30 -7.48 -17.18
N ASN A 241 -8.84 -6.49 -17.95
CA ASN A 241 -8.47 -6.63 -19.34
C ASN A 241 -7.05 -6.08 -19.54
N HIS A 242 -6.06 -6.93 -19.27
CA HIS A 242 -4.65 -6.57 -19.34
C HIS A 242 -4.21 -6.11 -20.74
N GLN A 243 -4.85 -6.59 -21.82
CA GLN A 243 -4.55 -6.13 -23.19
C GLN A 243 -4.94 -4.67 -23.41
N GLN A 244 -6.01 -4.22 -22.76
CA GLN A 244 -6.45 -2.82 -22.78
C GLN A 244 -5.81 -1.97 -21.68
N GLY A 245 -4.99 -2.57 -20.80
CA GLY A 245 -4.44 -1.84 -19.65
C GLY A 245 -5.46 -1.51 -18.58
N TYR A 246 -6.53 -2.30 -18.50
CA TYR A 246 -7.57 -2.17 -17.49
C TYR A 246 -7.41 -3.28 -16.44
N PHE A 247 -7.39 -2.91 -15.16
CA PHE A 247 -7.24 -3.82 -14.03
C PHE A 247 -8.44 -3.64 -13.11
N GLY A 248 -9.28 -4.67 -13.00
CA GLY A 248 -10.55 -4.64 -12.29
C GLY A 248 -10.58 -5.62 -11.11
N GLY A 249 -11.64 -6.42 -11.00
CA GLY A 249 -11.91 -7.29 -9.86
C GLY A 249 -11.01 -8.52 -9.70
N GLU A 250 -10.07 -8.75 -10.62
CA GLU A 250 -9.09 -9.83 -10.56
C GLU A 250 -9.70 -11.22 -10.27
N GLY A 251 -10.85 -11.52 -10.87
CA GLY A 251 -11.59 -12.78 -10.71
C GLY A 251 -12.64 -12.78 -9.60
N LEU A 252 -12.75 -11.69 -8.82
CA LEU A 252 -13.73 -11.50 -7.75
C LEU A 252 -14.84 -10.52 -8.12
N GLU A 253 -14.88 -10.05 -9.37
CA GLU A 253 -15.86 -9.06 -9.85
C GLU A 253 -17.30 -9.52 -9.59
N SER A 254 -17.61 -10.81 -9.69
CA SER A 254 -18.97 -11.31 -9.45
C SER A 254 -19.36 -11.20 -7.97
N ASP A 255 -18.48 -11.59 -7.05
CA ASP A 255 -18.71 -11.48 -5.60
C ASP A 255 -18.79 -9.99 -5.17
N LEU A 256 -18.00 -9.11 -5.80
CA LEU A 256 -18.02 -7.66 -5.57
C LEU A 256 -19.31 -7.00 -6.10
N ASN A 257 -19.80 -7.40 -7.27
CA ASN A 257 -21.10 -6.96 -7.79
C ASN A 257 -22.23 -7.37 -6.85
N GLU A 258 -22.19 -8.60 -6.31
CA GLU A 258 -23.16 -9.03 -5.32
C GLU A 258 -23.10 -8.18 -4.04
N ALA A 259 -21.89 -7.90 -3.54
CA ALA A 259 -21.70 -7.01 -2.40
C ALA A 259 -22.21 -5.58 -2.67
N GLU A 260 -22.01 -5.05 -3.87
CA GLU A 260 -22.55 -3.73 -4.28
C GLU A 260 -24.09 -3.74 -4.32
N GLN A 261 -24.70 -4.75 -4.95
CA GLN A 261 -26.16 -4.88 -5.05
C GLN A 261 -26.82 -4.99 -3.67
N GLN A 262 -26.13 -5.59 -2.71
CA GLN A 262 -26.57 -5.70 -1.31
C GLN A 262 -26.25 -4.43 -0.48
N GLY A 263 -25.64 -3.41 -1.07
CA GLY A 263 -25.22 -2.19 -0.37
C GLY A 263 -24.10 -2.41 0.65
N ARG A 264 -23.34 -3.51 0.51
CA ARG A 264 -22.21 -3.88 1.37
C ARG A 264 -20.88 -3.31 0.90
N LEU A 265 -20.68 -3.11 -0.40
CA LEU A 265 -19.46 -2.54 -0.97
C LEU A 265 -19.45 -1.01 -0.83
N ILE A 266 -18.39 -0.47 -0.21
CA ILE A 266 -18.26 0.97 0.07
C ILE A 266 -16.84 1.43 -0.26
N GLY A 267 -16.74 2.45 -1.11
CA GLY A 267 -15.50 3.19 -1.35
C GLY A 267 -15.32 4.34 -0.35
N ILE A 268 -14.17 4.40 0.33
CA ILE A 268 -13.80 5.54 1.18
C ILE A 268 -12.30 5.81 0.96
N ILE A 269 -11.99 7.03 0.51
CA ILE A 269 -10.59 7.41 0.25
C ILE A 269 -9.76 7.40 1.54
N ASN A 270 -8.51 6.95 1.46
CA ASN A 270 -7.58 7.09 2.59
C ASN A 270 -7.34 8.56 2.94
N GLY A 271 -6.96 8.81 4.19
CA GLY A 271 -6.58 10.13 4.65
C GLY A 271 -5.07 10.38 4.60
N CYS A 272 -4.70 11.65 4.81
CA CYS A 272 -3.34 12.11 5.05
C CYS A 272 -3.33 13.15 6.17
N GLU A 273 -2.23 13.27 6.91
CA GLU A 273 -2.01 14.36 7.86
C GLU A 273 -1.44 15.59 7.15
N TYR A 274 -2.00 16.77 7.44
CA TYR A 274 -1.60 18.04 6.84
C TYR A 274 -1.08 19.07 7.85
N ASP A 275 -1.34 18.88 9.15
CA ASP A 275 -0.89 19.78 10.22
C ASP A 275 0.53 19.41 10.67
N LEU A 276 1.50 19.54 9.76
CA LEU A 276 2.92 19.41 10.09
C LEU A 276 3.57 20.80 10.12
N PRO A 277 4.62 21.00 10.93
CA PRO A 277 5.45 22.20 10.83
C PRO A 277 5.85 22.40 9.37
N ALA A 278 5.84 23.64 8.89
CA ALA A 278 6.34 23.94 7.56
C ALA A 278 7.74 23.34 7.44
N ALA A 279 7.92 22.34 6.58
CA ALA A 279 9.24 21.78 6.33
C ALA A 279 10.12 22.92 5.84
N ASP A 280 11.31 23.05 6.42
CA ASP A 280 12.31 23.97 5.89
C ASP A 280 12.48 23.67 4.40
N LYS A 281 12.51 24.73 3.58
CA LYS A 281 12.72 24.58 2.14
C LYS A 281 14.03 23.84 1.94
N THR A 282 13.93 22.55 1.61
CA THR A 282 15.10 21.77 1.25
C THR A 282 15.49 22.23 -0.15
N GLU A 283 16.74 22.66 -0.32
CA GLU A 283 17.24 22.96 -1.65
C GLU A 283 17.72 21.68 -2.33
N LEU A 284 17.63 21.62 -3.66
CA LEU A 284 18.08 20.47 -4.45
C LEU A 284 19.51 20.03 -4.10
N VAL A 285 20.41 20.98 -3.84
CA VAL A 285 21.80 20.69 -3.46
C VAL A 285 21.86 19.91 -2.14
N SER A 286 21.12 20.36 -1.12
CA SER A 286 21.05 19.68 0.18
C SER A 286 20.47 18.27 0.04
N PHE A 287 19.42 18.10 -0.78
CA PHE A 287 18.88 16.79 -1.10
C PHE A 287 19.91 15.88 -1.77
N LEU A 288 20.62 16.37 -2.79
CA LEU A 288 21.61 15.59 -3.52
C LEU A 288 22.77 15.13 -2.62
N ILE A 289 23.18 15.96 -1.64
CA ILE A 289 24.17 15.58 -0.63
C ILE A 289 23.64 14.46 0.27
N ASP A 290 22.40 14.56 0.78
CA ASP A 290 21.80 13.47 1.59
C ASP A 290 21.63 12.19 0.76
N ALA A 291 21.13 12.31 -0.48
CA ALA A 291 20.98 11.20 -1.41
C ALA A 291 22.31 10.48 -1.65
N GLN A 292 23.40 11.22 -1.85
CA GLN A 292 24.74 10.66 -2.00
C GLN A 292 25.15 9.85 -0.76
N GLN A 293 24.90 10.36 0.45
CA GLN A 293 25.20 9.64 1.69
C GLN A 293 24.40 8.34 1.82
N HIS A 294 23.11 8.35 1.46
CA HIS A 294 22.31 7.12 1.43
C HIS A 294 22.84 6.11 0.42
N VAL A 295 23.18 6.55 -0.79
CA VAL A 295 23.77 5.68 -1.82
C VAL A 295 25.08 5.06 -1.33
N LEU A 296 25.95 5.82 -0.67
CA LEU A 296 27.19 5.30 -0.07
C LEU A 296 26.93 4.26 1.02
N ARG A 297 25.93 4.48 1.88
CA ARG A 297 25.52 3.50 2.91
C ARG A 297 24.93 2.23 2.29
N TRP A 298 24.23 2.33 1.16
CA TRP A 298 23.71 1.16 0.46
C TRP A 298 24.84 0.38 -0.20
N LEU A 299 25.81 1.06 -0.82
CA LEU A 299 27.02 0.46 -1.38
C LEU A 299 27.84 -0.27 -0.32
N SER A 300 27.90 0.22 0.92
CA SER A 300 28.70 -0.42 1.98
C SER A 300 28.08 -1.70 2.56
N ARG A 301 26.88 -2.11 2.14
CA ARG A 301 26.21 -3.32 2.65
C ARG A 301 26.70 -4.61 2.01
N ASP A 302 27.32 -4.52 0.84
CA ASP A 302 27.77 -5.67 0.06
C ASP A 302 29.23 -5.46 -0.36
N ALA A 303 29.98 -6.56 -0.44
CA ALA A 303 31.33 -6.53 -1.00
C ALA A 303 31.31 -6.29 -2.52
N GLN A 304 30.22 -6.65 -3.19
CA GLN A 304 30.01 -6.40 -4.62
C GLN A 304 29.25 -5.10 -4.85
N LEU A 305 29.85 -4.20 -5.64
CA LEU A 305 29.23 -2.94 -6.02
C LEU A 305 28.08 -3.21 -7.00
N LYS A 306 26.85 -2.87 -6.60
CA LYS A 306 25.71 -2.84 -7.53
C LYS A 306 25.88 -1.66 -8.49
N THR A 307 25.88 -1.94 -9.80
CA THR A 307 26.08 -0.93 -10.86
C THR A 307 25.11 0.23 -10.76
N VAL A 308 23.84 -0.01 -10.38
CA VAL A 308 22.83 1.04 -10.21
C VAL A 308 23.22 2.10 -9.18
N HIS A 309 23.79 1.69 -8.04
CA HIS A 309 24.22 2.63 -7.01
C HIS A 309 25.46 3.42 -7.44
N TYR A 310 26.38 2.78 -8.16
CA TYR A 310 27.55 3.47 -8.72
C TYR A 310 27.12 4.55 -9.71
N LEU A 311 26.25 4.22 -10.66
CA LEU A 311 25.73 5.17 -11.65
C LEU A 311 24.97 6.32 -10.98
N ALA A 312 24.13 6.03 -9.97
CA ALA A 312 23.43 7.06 -9.21
C ALA A 312 24.40 8.01 -8.52
N ASN A 313 25.44 7.49 -7.86
CA ASN A 313 26.45 8.30 -7.19
C ASN A 313 27.22 9.21 -8.18
N GLU A 314 27.64 8.67 -9.33
CA GLU A 314 28.34 9.46 -10.35
C GLU A 314 27.43 10.53 -10.97
N ARG A 315 26.16 10.22 -11.21
CA ARG A 315 25.19 11.20 -11.70
C ARG A 315 24.95 12.32 -10.70
N ILE A 316 24.81 12.00 -9.41
CA ILE A 316 24.65 12.99 -8.34
C ILE A 316 25.85 13.95 -8.30
N LYS A 317 27.08 13.42 -8.39
CA LYS A 317 28.30 14.26 -8.46
C LYS A 317 28.26 15.22 -9.65
N GLN A 318 27.94 14.72 -10.84
CA GLN A 318 27.82 15.54 -12.04
C GLN A 318 26.79 16.66 -11.86
N TRP A 319 25.65 16.38 -11.21
CA TRP A 319 24.62 17.39 -10.96
C TRP A 319 25.03 18.43 -9.92
N LEU A 320 25.78 18.02 -8.89
CA LEU A 320 26.37 18.94 -7.91
C LEU A 320 27.41 19.86 -8.55
N GLU A 321 28.21 19.35 -9.48
CA GLU A 321 29.23 20.11 -10.22
C GLU A 321 28.62 21.05 -11.27
N ALA A 322 27.53 20.63 -11.93
CA ALA A 322 26.88 21.40 -12.99
C ALA A 322 26.14 22.67 -12.50
N GLY A 323 25.89 22.80 -11.19
CA GLY A 323 25.24 23.99 -10.60
C GLY A 323 23.71 24.02 -10.73
N THR A 324 23.15 25.23 -10.73
CA THR A 324 21.70 25.48 -10.58
C THR A 324 20.88 24.99 -11.77
N GLN A 325 19.77 24.32 -11.47
CA GLN A 325 18.79 23.84 -12.44
C GLN A 325 17.89 24.98 -12.92
N VAL A 326 17.59 25.02 -14.23
CA VAL A 326 16.71 26.04 -14.85
C VAL A 326 15.34 25.46 -15.24
N GLY A 327 15.26 24.17 -15.63
CA GLY A 327 14.00 23.49 -15.98
C GLY A 327 13.30 22.81 -14.80
N PRO A 328 12.15 22.14 -15.03
CA PRO A 328 11.37 21.50 -13.98
C PRO A 328 12.05 20.25 -13.40
N LEU A 329 11.92 20.04 -12.09
CA LEU A 329 12.29 18.80 -11.40
C LEU A 329 11.08 17.87 -11.28
N VAL A 330 11.09 16.79 -12.05
CA VAL A 330 10.07 15.73 -11.96
C VAL A 330 10.50 14.72 -10.91
N THR A 331 9.63 14.38 -9.95
CA THR A 331 9.95 13.39 -8.91
C THR A 331 8.95 12.26 -8.90
N SER A 332 9.39 11.07 -8.48
CA SER A 332 8.52 9.91 -8.29
C SER A 332 9.04 9.07 -7.11
N ILE A 333 8.11 8.64 -6.25
CA ILE A 333 8.40 7.83 -5.05
C ILE A 333 7.45 6.65 -5.01
N GLY A 334 8.00 5.43 -4.98
CA GLY A 334 7.19 4.22 -4.81
C GLY A 334 7.91 2.94 -5.24
N ARG A 335 7.24 1.81 -5.05
CA ARG A 335 7.77 0.51 -5.51
C ARG A 335 7.86 0.46 -7.03
N LEU A 336 8.92 -0.15 -7.56
CA LEU A 336 9.06 -0.40 -9.00
C LEU A 336 8.40 -1.74 -9.35
N THR A 337 7.09 -1.70 -9.56
CA THR A 337 6.30 -2.85 -10.02
C THR A 337 5.55 -2.49 -11.30
N ASP A 338 5.06 -3.48 -12.04
CA ASP A 338 4.25 -3.22 -13.24
C ASP A 338 3.02 -2.35 -12.95
N GLN A 339 2.37 -2.54 -11.80
CA GLN A 339 1.32 -1.64 -11.34
C GLN A 339 1.72 -0.16 -11.45
N LYS A 340 2.95 0.19 -11.04
CA LYS A 340 3.41 1.57 -10.89
C LYS A 340 4.02 2.15 -12.16
N VAL A 341 4.70 1.32 -12.98
CA VAL A 341 5.51 1.80 -14.10
C VAL A 341 5.22 1.12 -15.44
N LEU A 342 4.20 0.25 -15.55
CA LEU A 342 3.87 -0.45 -16.81
C LEU A 342 3.77 0.49 -18.01
N LEU A 343 3.14 1.66 -17.84
CA LEU A 343 2.98 2.65 -18.91
C LEU A 343 4.32 3.26 -19.36
N LEU A 344 5.23 3.52 -18.43
CA LEU A 344 6.56 4.05 -18.71
C LEU A 344 7.44 3.04 -19.47
N ARG A 345 7.21 1.74 -19.23
CA ARG A 345 7.95 0.64 -19.85
C ARG A 345 7.45 0.25 -21.24
N GLN A 346 6.25 0.70 -21.63
CA GLN A 346 5.72 0.42 -22.96
C GLN A 346 6.66 0.94 -24.03
N ARG A 347 6.81 0.20 -25.13
CA ARG A 347 7.77 0.52 -26.18
C ARG A 347 7.09 0.92 -27.48
N THR A 348 7.56 1.99 -28.09
CA THR A 348 7.18 2.44 -29.42
C THR A 348 8.46 2.62 -30.24
N HIS A 349 8.54 2.01 -31.43
CA HIS A 349 9.71 2.12 -32.33
C HIS A 349 11.09 1.83 -31.66
N GLY A 350 11.13 0.95 -30.64
CA GLY A 350 12.38 0.54 -29.98
C GLY A 350 12.73 1.33 -28.71
N HIS A 351 12.12 2.50 -28.49
CA HIS A 351 12.26 3.32 -27.29
C HIS A 351 11.12 3.04 -26.31
N SER A 352 11.40 3.12 -25.01
CA SER A 352 10.33 3.10 -24.00
C SER A 352 9.66 4.47 -23.94
N VAL A 353 8.42 4.53 -23.45
CA VAL A 353 7.75 5.80 -23.15
C VAL A 353 8.62 6.64 -22.21
N MET A 354 9.30 6.00 -21.26
CA MET A 354 10.24 6.66 -20.36
C MET A 354 11.40 7.34 -21.09
N ASP A 355 11.97 6.71 -22.14
CA ASP A 355 13.00 7.35 -22.97
C ASP A 355 12.46 8.64 -23.59
N GLU A 356 11.26 8.57 -24.16
CA GLU A 356 10.64 9.71 -24.83
C GLU A 356 10.30 10.85 -23.85
N LEU A 357 9.85 10.53 -22.62
CA LEU A 357 9.65 11.54 -21.58
C LEU A 357 10.97 12.19 -21.12
N LEU A 358 12.06 11.43 -21.08
CA LEU A 358 13.38 11.96 -20.71
C LEU A 358 13.96 12.85 -21.80
N ASP A 359 13.74 12.52 -23.08
CA ASP A 359 14.09 13.39 -24.21
C ASP A 359 13.31 14.71 -24.15
N ASP A 360 11.97 14.64 -24.02
CA ASP A 360 11.10 15.83 -23.90
C ASP A 360 11.48 16.70 -22.67
N LEU A 361 11.86 16.07 -21.55
CA LEU A 361 12.31 16.77 -20.36
C LEU A 361 13.69 17.42 -20.53
N ALA A 362 14.59 16.80 -21.30
CA ALA A 362 15.91 17.34 -21.60
C ALA A 362 15.83 18.61 -22.44
N ASP A 363 14.90 18.69 -23.39
CA ASP A 363 14.67 19.85 -24.25
C ASP A 363 14.33 21.13 -23.46
N VAL A 364 13.74 20.99 -22.27
CA VAL A 364 13.42 22.09 -21.36
C VAL A 364 14.42 22.22 -20.19
N ASN A 365 15.59 21.59 -20.28
CA ASN A 365 16.61 21.52 -19.22
C ASN A 365 16.07 21.00 -17.87
N GLY A 366 15.04 20.15 -17.92
CA GLY A 366 14.46 19.52 -16.74
C GLY A 366 15.27 18.31 -16.28
N ARG A 367 14.97 17.85 -15.06
CA ARG A 367 15.61 16.69 -14.43
C ARG A 367 14.58 15.80 -13.77
N MET A 368 14.87 14.51 -13.64
CA MET A 368 14.01 13.54 -13.00
C MET A 368 14.72 12.78 -11.88
N ILE A 369 14.06 12.63 -10.73
CA ILE A 369 14.54 11.80 -9.61
C ILE A 369 13.49 10.76 -9.28
N ILE A 370 13.89 9.49 -9.30
CA ILE A 370 13.02 8.36 -8.99
C ILE A 370 13.59 7.63 -7.80
N LEU A 371 12.80 7.52 -6.73
CA LEU A 371 13.16 6.84 -5.50
C LEU A 371 12.29 5.60 -5.29
N GLY A 372 12.93 4.44 -5.18
CA GLY A 372 12.24 3.21 -4.84
C GLY A 372 13.01 1.96 -5.24
N SER A 373 12.44 0.81 -4.92
CA SER A 373 12.94 -0.51 -5.30
C SER A 373 11.77 -1.43 -5.64
N GLY A 374 12.04 -2.58 -6.27
CA GLY A 374 10.99 -3.52 -6.64
C GLY A 374 11.50 -4.68 -7.47
N ASP A 375 10.86 -4.89 -8.62
CA ASP A 375 11.19 -6.00 -9.51
C ASP A 375 12.58 -5.80 -10.15
N SER A 376 13.41 -6.84 -10.10
CA SER A 376 14.80 -6.77 -10.57
C SER A 376 14.93 -6.47 -12.07
N GLN A 377 13.98 -6.91 -12.91
CA GLN A 377 13.98 -6.60 -14.33
C GLN A 377 13.65 -5.12 -14.55
N ILE A 378 12.68 -4.59 -13.81
CA ILE A 378 12.33 -3.15 -13.86
C ILE A 378 13.50 -2.30 -13.35
N GLU A 379 14.13 -2.67 -12.24
CA GLU A 379 15.31 -1.97 -11.72
C GLU A 379 16.45 -1.93 -12.75
N ASN A 380 16.68 -3.03 -13.47
CA ASN A 380 17.68 -3.11 -14.55
C ASN A 380 17.31 -2.23 -15.75
N GLU A 381 16.03 -2.08 -16.07
CA GLU A 381 15.56 -1.14 -17.10
C GLU A 381 15.86 0.32 -16.71
N PHE A 382 15.54 0.72 -15.47
CA PHE A 382 15.78 2.07 -14.99
C PHE A 382 17.27 2.39 -14.80
N MET A 383 18.07 1.38 -14.44
CA MET A 383 19.53 1.49 -14.45
C MET A 383 20.07 1.78 -15.86
N ARG A 384 19.55 1.11 -16.90
CA ARG A 384 19.95 1.37 -18.29
C ARG A 384 19.58 2.77 -18.74
N LEU A 385 18.37 3.23 -18.43
CA LEU A 385 17.93 4.59 -18.70
C LEU A 385 18.87 5.63 -18.09
N MET A 386 19.30 5.44 -16.84
CA MET A 386 20.27 6.33 -16.18
C MET A 386 21.66 6.33 -16.84
N GLY A 387 22.04 5.23 -17.48
CA GLY A 387 23.26 5.16 -18.29
C GLY A 387 23.13 5.85 -19.66
N GLN A 388 21.91 5.97 -20.19
CA GLN A 388 21.62 6.55 -21.51
C GLN A 388 21.29 8.06 -21.43
N HIS A 389 20.70 8.51 -20.33
CA HIS A 389 20.16 9.85 -20.15
C HIS A 389 20.88 10.60 -19.03
N THR A 390 21.21 11.87 -19.25
CA THR A 390 21.95 12.69 -18.28
C THR A 390 21.09 13.44 -17.28
N ASN A 391 19.78 13.48 -17.52
CA ASN A 391 18.77 14.21 -16.77
C ASN A 391 17.93 13.30 -15.85
N ILE A 392 18.37 12.09 -15.54
CA ILE A 392 17.72 11.20 -14.57
C ILE A 392 18.67 10.71 -13.47
N VAL A 393 18.18 10.65 -12.23
CA VAL A 393 18.76 9.90 -11.11
C VAL A 393 17.76 8.85 -10.64
N PHE A 394 18.15 7.57 -10.71
CA PHE A 394 17.39 6.48 -10.11
C PHE A 394 18.06 6.02 -8.81
N LEU A 395 17.38 6.27 -7.68
CA LEU A 395 17.79 5.87 -6.33
C LEU A 395 17.13 4.53 -5.98
N ASN A 396 17.83 3.43 -6.29
CA ASN A 396 17.32 2.07 -6.03
C ASN A 396 17.36 1.70 -4.54
N GLY A 397 16.44 2.22 -3.75
CA GLY A 397 16.38 1.94 -2.32
C GLY A 397 15.29 2.75 -1.63
N TYR A 398 15.30 2.68 -0.30
CA TYR A 398 14.39 3.45 0.53
C TYR A 398 15.12 4.06 1.72
N GLY A 399 14.84 5.33 1.97
CA GLY A 399 15.20 6.04 3.18
C GLY A 399 14.08 7.02 3.51
N GLN A 400 13.56 6.97 4.73
CA GLN A 400 12.44 7.84 5.13
C GLN A 400 12.79 9.32 4.95
N SER A 401 13.96 9.75 5.44
CA SER A 401 14.43 11.14 5.28
C SER A 401 14.56 11.56 3.82
N LEU A 402 14.98 10.63 2.96
CA LEU A 402 15.16 10.86 1.53
C LEU A 402 13.80 11.02 0.84
N SER A 403 12.84 10.15 1.16
CA SER A 403 11.46 10.25 0.68
C SER A 403 10.80 11.56 1.11
N ASP A 404 10.88 11.89 2.40
CA ASP A 404 10.26 13.10 2.97
C ASP A 404 10.84 14.38 2.37
N SER A 405 12.14 14.39 2.09
CA SER A 405 12.84 15.54 1.48
C SER A 405 12.60 15.65 -0.02
N LEU A 406 12.22 14.57 -0.72
CA LEU A 406 12.04 14.59 -2.17
C LEU A 406 10.71 15.24 -2.60
N TYR A 407 9.66 15.16 -1.78
CA TYR A 407 8.39 15.86 -2.05
C TYR A 407 8.55 17.39 -2.16
N PRO A 408 9.09 18.12 -1.15
CA PRO A 408 9.10 19.58 -1.17
C PRO A 408 10.03 20.20 -2.22
N ILE A 409 10.95 19.43 -2.81
CA ILE A 409 11.88 19.95 -3.83
C ILE A 409 11.38 19.78 -5.26
N GLY A 410 10.41 18.89 -5.50
CA GLY A 410 9.94 18.58 -6.83
C GLY A 410 8.94 19.60 -7.35
N ASP A 411 9.00 19.88 -8.65
CA ASP A 411 8.03 20.73 -9.34
C ASP A 411 6.81 19.93 -9.79
N LEU A 412 7.00 18.70 -10.29
CA LEU A 412 5.90 17.83 -10.77
C LEU A 412 6.08 16.41 -10.21
N PHE A 413 5.05 15.86 -9.57
CA PHE A 413 5.07 14.50 -9.07
C PHE A 413 4.49 13.54 -10.11
N LEU A 414 5.31 12.62 -10.62
CA LEU A 414 4.92 11.65 -11.66
C LEU A 414 4.46 10.33 -11.02
N MET A 415 3.19 9.99 -11.23
CA MET A 415 2.59 8.74 -10.74
C MET A 415 1.67 8.09 -11.80
N PRO A 416 2.23 7.51 -12.88
CA PRO A 416 1.51 7.01 -14.05
C PRO A 416 1.08 5.55 -13.85
N SER A 417 0.55 5.23 -12.66
CA SER A 417 0.20 3.87 -12.30
C SER A 417 -0.90 3.33 -13.24
N SER A 418 -0.79 2.07 -13.64
CA SER A 418 -1.79 1.41 -14.49
C SER A 418 -3.07 1.07 -13.72
N PHE A 419 -2.94 0.85 -12.41
CA PHE A 419 -4.05 0.85 -11.45
C PHE A 419 -3.56 1.33 -10.08
N GLU A 420 -4.41 2.05 -9.35
CA GLU A 420 -4.07 2.58 -8.03
C GLU A 420 -5.32 2.62 -7.14
N PRO A 421 -5.49 1.65 -6.21
CA PRO A 421 -6.66 1.61 -5.33
C PRO A 421 -6.92 2.93 -4.60
N CYS A 422 -5.84 3.55 -4.08
CA CYS A 422 -5.87 4.88 -3.50
C CYS A 422 -4.66 5.72 -3.91
N GLY A 423 -3.46 5.30 -3.47
CA GLY A 423 -2.25 6.12 -3.46
C GLY A 423 -2.26 7.11 -2.29
N ILE A 424 -1.18 7.15 -1.49
CA ILE A 424 -0.95 8.19 -0.47
C ILE A 424 0.08 9.22 -0.99
N SER A 425 1.00 8.79 -1.86
CA SER A 425 2.10 9.63 -2.36
C SER A 425 1.62 10.90 -3.06
N GLN A 426 0.54 10.85 -3.83
CA GLN A 426 -0.03 12.04 -4.46
C GLN A 426 -0.60 13.02 -3.43
N MET A 427 -1.20 12.54 -2.33
CA MET A 427 -1.65 13.42 -1.24
C MET A 427 -0.45 14.08 -0.53
N LEU A 428 0.66 13.35 -0.36
CA LEU A 428 1.90 13.88 0.21
C LEU A 428 2.55 14.94 -0.69
N ALA A 429 2.51 14.75 -2.01
CA ALA A 429 2.93 15.74 -3.00
C ALA A 429 2.03 16.99 -2.97
N LEU A 430 0.71 16.81 -3.02
CA LEU A 430 -0.26 17.92 -2.91
C LEU A 430 -0.07 18.71 -1.61
N ARG A 431 0.18 18.03 -0.48
CA ARG A 431 0.40 18.66 0.84
C ARG A 431 1.51 19.70 0.81
N VAL A 432 2.59 19.47 0.05
CA VAL A 432 3.71 20.41 -0.09
C VAL A 432 3.54 21.37 -1.27
N GLY A 433 2.41 21.30 -1.99
CA GLY A 433 2.10 22.14 -3.13
C GLY A 433 2.70 21.66 -4.45
N GLN A 434 3.13 20.40 -4.54
CA GLN A 434 3.64 19.81 -5.77
C GLN A 434 2.48 19.26 -6.62
N PRO A 435 2.17 19.83 -7.80
CA PRO A 435 1.18 19.27 -8.71
C PRO A 435 1.56 17.85 -9.15
N CYS A 436 0.56 16.99 -9.36
CA CYS A 436 0.77 15.59 -9.74
C CYS A 436 0.37 15.34 -11.19
N LEU A 437 1.12 14.51 -11.93
CA LEU A 437 0.70 13.93 -13.21
C LEU A 437 0.36 12.45 -13.00
N VAL A 438 -0.90 12.10 -13.24
CA VAL A 438 -1.47 10.79 -12.89
C VAL A 438 -2.31 10.19 -14.00
N ASN A 439 -2.40 8.86 -14.02
CA ASN A 439 -3.45 8.16 -14.74
C ASN A 439 -4.76 8.28 -13.95
N GLY A 440 -5.90 8.47 -14.63
CA GLY A 440 -7.21 8.63 -14.01
C GLY A 440 -7.83 7.33 -13.50
N VAL A 441 -7.13 6.64 -12.60
CA VAL A 441 -7.52 5.34 -12.02
C VAL A 441 -7.63 5.43 -10.50
N GLY A 442 -8.57 4.67 -9.92
CA GLY A 442 -8.85 4.59 -8.48
C GLY A 442 -8.70 5.91 -7.73
N GLY A 443 -7.95 5.92 -6.62
CA GLY A 443 -7.85 7.13 -5.79
C GLY A 443 -7.06 8.28 -6.42
N LEU A 444 -6.31 8.06 -7.49
CA LEU A 444 -5.68 9.15 -8.23
C LEU A 444 -6.73 10.03 -8.92
N LYS A 445 -7.76 9.41 -9.49
CA LYS A 445 -8.92 10.11 -10.07
C LYS A 445 -9.73 10.86 -9.01
N ASP A 446 -9.81 10.31 -7.81
CA ASP A 446 -10.57 10.92 -6.71
C ASP A 446 -9.80 12.07 -6.03
N THR A 447 -8.49 12.18 -6.25
CA THR A 447 -7.63 13.16 -5.56
C THR A 447 -7.06 14.26 -6.47
N ILE A 448 -6.88 13.98 -7.77
CA ILE A 448 -6.30 14.92 -8.73
C ILE A 448 -7.36 15.41 -9.70
N THR A 449 -7.51 16.73 -9.78
CA THR A 449 -8.36 17.42 -10.75
C THR A 449 -7.48 18.07 -11.83
N HIS A 450 -7.69 17.63 -13.08
CA HIS A 450 -6.88 18.07 -14.22
C HIS A 450 -6.91 19.60 -14.40
N MET A 451 -5.72 20.19 -14.57
CA MET A 451 -5.46 21.63 -14.69
C MET A 451 -5.83 22.47 -13.45
N GLU A 452 -6.20 21.86 -12.33
CA GLU A 452 -6.49 22.57 -11.08
C GLU A 452 -5.43 22.32 -10.01
N ASN A 453 -5.16 21.06 -9.66
CA ASN A 453 -4.13 20.69 -8.68
C ASN A 453 -3.11 19.68 -9.25
N GLY A 454 -3.19 19.43 -10.55
CA GLY A 454 -2.33 18.49 -11.26
C GLY A 454 -2.85 18.22 -12.67
N PHE A 455 -2.43 17.10 -13.23
CA PHE A 455 -2.73 16.66 -14.57
C PHE A 455 -3.22 15.22 -14.55
N VAL A 456 -4.36 14.95 -15.18
CA VAL A 456 -4.93 13.61 -15.30
C VAL A 456 -4.94 13.25 -16.77
N PHE A 457 -4.40 12.07 -17.10
CA PHE A 457 -4.56 11.46 -18.41
C PHE A 457 -5.43 10.19 -18.30
N ASN A 458 -6.08 9.82 -19.40
CA ASN A 458 -6.92 8.63 -19.49
C ASN A 458 -6.74 7.98 -20.86
N GLY A 459 -7.04 6.70 -21.00
CA GLY A 459 -7.11 6.02 -22.29
C GLY A 459 -7.75 4.64 -22.18
N ASP A 460 -8.45 4.23 -23.24
CA ASP A 460 -9.23 2.98 -23.29
C ASP A 460 -8.41 1.76 -23.77
N SER A 461 -7.11 1.98 -24.01
CA SER A 461 -6.16 0.93 -24.37
C SER A 461 -4.77 1.31 -23.87
N LEU A 462 -3.88 0.33 -23.74
CA LEU A 462 -2.50 0.56 -23.34
C LEU A 462 -1.80 1.59 -24.25
N GLY A 463 -2.02 1.52 -25.57
CA GLY A 463 -1.48 2.48 -26.53
C GLY A 463 -2.09 3.89 -26.43
N ALA A 464 -3.39 3.99 -26.11
CA ALA A 464 -4.02 5.28 -25.86
C ALA A 464 -3.55 5.90 -24.54
N GLN A 465 -3.40 5.09 -23.49
CA GLN A 465 -2.88 5.52 -22.18
C GLN A 465 -1.46 6.07 -22.31
N THR A 466 -0.57 5.40 -23.05
CA THR A 466 0.81 5.87 -23.26
C THR A 466 0.87 7.13 -24.11
N ALA A 467 0.08 7.21 -25.19
CA ALA A 467 -0.01 8.41 -26.01
C ALA A 467 -0.50 9.61 -25.19
N GLN A 468 -1.50 9.40 -24.33
CA GLN A 468 -2.08 10.44 -23.49
C GLN A 468 -1.15 10.83 -22.33
N LEU A 469 -0.42 9.88 -21.73
CA LEU A 469 0.64 10.17 -20.77
C LEU A 469 1.66 11.14 -21.37
N LYS A 470 2.17 10.86 -22.58
CA LYS A 470 3.09 11.75 -23.28
C LYS A 470 2.50 13.12 -23.59
N ALA A 471 1.28 13.15 -24.14
CA ALA A 471 0.62 14.41 -24.50
C ALA A 471 0.41 15.31 -23.27
N VAL A 472 -0.03 14.71 -22.16
CA VAL A 472 -0.27 15.44 -20.90
C VAL A 472 1.03 15.80 -20.19
N PHE A 473 2.09 15.00 -20.31
CA PHE A 473 3.43 15.37 -19.83
C PHE A 473 3.96 16.61 -20.55
N ASN A 474 3.88 16.64 -21.88
CA ASN A 474 4.26 17.81 -22.67
C ASN A 474 3.41 19.04 -22.36
N LEU A 475 2.12 18.87 -22.10
CA LEU A 475 1.26 19.94 -21.60
C LEU A 475 1.73 20.47 -20.24
N ALA A 476 2.15 19.59 -19.32
CA ALA A 476 2.68 20.00 -18.03
C ALA A 476 3.98 20.80 -18.18
N LEU A 477 4.92 20.34 -19.02
CA LEU A 477 6.16 21.06 -19.31
C LEU A 477 5.90 22.44 -19.95
N THR A 478 4.99 22.51 -20.94
CA THR A 478 4.59 23.76 -21.59
C THR A 478 3.92 24.72 -20.61
N THR A 479 3.07 24.20 -19.71
CA THR A 479 2.40 25.04 -18.69
C THR A 479 3.42 25.59 -17.69
N PHE A 480 4.40 24.78 -17.28
CA PHE A 480 5.48 25.20 -16.40
C PHE A 480 6.32 26.33 -17.02
N SER A 481 6.74 26.17 -18.28
CA SER A 481 7.64 27.12 -18.94
C SER A 481 6.95 28.38 -19.47
N GLU A 482 5.75 28.25 -20.06
CA GLU A 482 5.08 29.34 -20.77
C GLU A 482 3.97 30.03 -19.95
N GLN A 483 3.44 29.37 -18.91
CA GLN A 483 2.30 29.87 -18.14
C GLN A 483 2.59 29.91 -16.62
N PRO A 484 3.64 30.63 -16.16
CA PRO A 484 4.08 30.60 -14.76
C PRO A 484 3.00 31.03 -13.77
N ASN A 485 2.13 31.99 -14.14
CA ASN A 485 1.00 32.39 -13.30
C ASN A 485 -0.02 31.26 -13.10
N LYS A 486 -0.28 30.48 -14.15
CA LYS A 486 -1.19 29.34 -14.10
C LYS A 486 -0.57 28.20 -13.30
N TRP A 487 0.72 27.96 -13.48
CA TRP A 487 1.46 26.99 -12.68
C TRP A 487 1.43 27.35 -11.19
N GLN A 488 1.69 28.60 -10.83
CA GLN A 488 1.62 29.04 -9.44
C GLN A 488 0.21 28.89 -8.85
N GLN A 489 -0.84 29.20 -9.62
CA GLN A 489 -2.21 28.93 -9.17
C GLN A 489 -2.45 27.44 -8.91
N MET A 490 -1.91 26.56 -9.77
CA MET A 490 -1.99 25.11 -9.58
C MET A 490 -1.24 24.65 -8.33
N VAL A 491 -0.07 25.21 -8.06
CA VAL A 491 0.70 24.97 -6.82
C VAL A 491 -0.09 25.36 -5.58
N GLU A 492 -0.71 26.56 -5.57
CA GLU A 492 -1.55 26.99 -4.43
C GLU A 492 -2.79 26.12 -4.26
N LYS A 493 -3.40 25.66 -5.36
CA LYS A 493 -4.54 24.74 -5.33
C LYS A 493 -4.15 23.35 -4.84
N ALA A 494 -3.00 22.83 -5.28
CA ALA A 494 -2.42 21.60 -4.76
C ALA A 494 -2.22 21.72 -3.24
N LYS A 495 -1.55 22.79 -2.81
CA LYS A 495 -1.31 23.09 -1.40
C LYS A 495 -2.59 23.31 -0.59
N ALA A 496 -3.72 23.66 -1.19
CA ALA A 496 -5.00 23.83 -0.52
C ALA A 496 -5.87 22.56 -0.49
N THR A 497 -5.58 21.57 -1.34
CA THR A 497 -6.37 20.33 -1.43
C THR A 497 -6.13 19.46 -0.19
N ARG A 498 -7.20 18.95 0.45
CA ARG A 498 -7.12 18.18 1.70
C ARG A 498 -7.98 16.92 1.63
N PHE A 499 -7.42 15.82 2.11
CA PHE A 499 -8.09 14.53 2.31
C PHE A 499 -7.74 14.04 3.71
N SER A 500 -8.44 14.53 4.73
CA SER A 500 -8.02 14.31 6.12
C SER A 500 -8.50 12.95 6.65
N TRP A 501 -7.72 12.36 7.56
CA TRP A 501 -8.18 11.17 8.29
C TRP A 501 -9.43 11.43 9.14
N PHE A 502 -9.68 12.68 9.54
CA PHE A 502 -10.91 13.06 10.25
C PHE A 502 -12.14 12.84 9.37
N ASP A 503 -12.07 13.21 8.09
CA ASP A 503 -13.15 13.03 7.13
C ASP A 503 -13.37 11.54 6.81
N SER A 504 -12.29 10.79 6.53
CA SER A 504 -12.39 9.34 6.31
C SER A 504 -12.94 8.61 7.53
N ALA A 505 -12.56 9.01 8.76
CA ALA A 505 -13.08 8.44 10.00
C ALA A 505 -14.59 8.71 10.17
N ASN A 506 -15.08 9.90 9.80
CA ASN A 506 -16.51 10.19 9.80
C ASN A 506 -17.26 9.28 8.82
N ASP A 507 -16.70 9.05 7.64
CA ASP A 507 -17.28 8.14 6.66
C ASP A 507 -17.26 6.69 7.15
N TYR A 508 -16.18 6.23 7.80
CA TYR A 508 -16.12 4.92 8.45
C TYR A 508 -17.26 4.78 9.48
N ILE A 509 -17.44 5.76 10.36
CA ILE A 509 -18.49 5.74 11.38
C ILE A 509 -19.88 5.70 10.73
N ASN A 510 -20.11 6.51 9.70
CA ASN A 510 -21.46 6.74 9.16
C ASN A 510 -21.90 5.70 8.12
N ARG A 511 -20.96 5.18 7.33
CA ARG A 511 -21.24 4.29 6.19
C ARG A 511 -20.82 2.86 6.48
N LEU A 512 -19.77 2.65 7.28
CA LEU A 512 -19.14 1.34 7.48
C LEU A 512 -19.55 0.67 8.81
N TYR A 513 -19.46 1.40 9.91
CA TYR A 513 -19.69 0.83 11.25
C TYR A 513 -21.13 0.90 11.73
N LYS A 514 -21.97 1.76 11.14
CA LYS A 514 -23.42 1.82 11.43
C LYS A 514 -24.24 0.69 10.83
#